data_AF-A0A1I4PRI4-F1
#
_entry.id   AF-A0A1I4PRI4-F1
#
_cell.length_a   1.000
_cell.length_b   1.000
_cell.length_c   1.000
_cell.angle_alpha   90.00
_cell.angle_beta   90.00
_cell.angle_gamma   90.00
#
_symmetry.space_group_name_H-M   'P 1'
#
loop_
_entity.id
_entity.type
_entity.pdbx_description
1 polymer ?
#
loop_
_entity_poly.entity_id
_entity_poly.type
_entity_poly.pdbx_seq_one_letter_code
_entity_poly.pdbx_strand_id
1 'polypeptide(L)'
;MDDLIRSINSLEIEKITGESQETIKRWKKGTKKIPESAIRLLKLYANGDATALLGKDWEGYTFSNNMLYVPEWRRGFTSGEIRAMFWKCQLVASLESEIRLLKQRLEESQSEIEALEIKADFYRQQVILESRFGMMLQRSFS
;
A
#
# COMPACT_ATOMS: atom_id res chain seq x y z
N MET A 1 -19.99 -30.54 12.98
CA MET A 1 -20.72 -29.26 12.83
C MET A 1 -21.44 -28.89 14.12
N ASP A 2 -22.11 -29.84 14.78
CA ASP A 2 -22.71 -29.67 16.12
C ASP A 2 -21.68 -29.49 17.26
N ASP A 3 -20.45 -29.99 17.10
CA ASP A 3 -19.45 -29.95 18.19
C ASP A 3 -18.97 -28.54 18.53
N LEU A 4 -18.89 -27.64 17.54
CA LEU A 4 -18.48 -26.24 17.73
C LEU A 4 -19.46 -25.46 18.61
N ILE A 5 -20.76 -25.72 18.47
CA ILE A 5 -21.80 -25.05 19.27
C ILE A 5 -21.82 -25.62 20.70
N ARG A 6 -21.43 -26.89 20.86
CA ARG A 6 -21.34 -27.53 22.18
C ARG A 6 -20.11 -27.06 22.96
N SER A 7 -18.99 -26.77 22.28
CA SER A 7 -17.75 -26.32 22.93
C SER A 7 -17.78 -24.84 23.37
N ILE A 8 -18.51 -23.98 22.68
CA ILE A 8 -18.53 -22.52 22.95
C ILE A 8 -19.61 -22.18 24.00
N ASN A 9 -19.31 -21.22 24.89
CA ASN A 9 -20.26 -20.77 25.92
C ASN A 9 -21.50 -20.10 25.29
N SER A 10 -22.69 -20.27 25.86
CA SER A 10 -23.92 -19.65 25.32
C SER A 10 -23.89 -18.12 25.36
N LEU A 11 -23.15 -17.53 26.31
CA LEU A 11 -22.92 -16.09 26.38
C LEU A 11 -22.01 -15.59 25.24
N GLU A 12 -21.03 -16.38 24.84
CA GLU A 12 -20.13 -16.03 23.72
C GLU A 12 -20.87 -16.16 22.39
N ILE A 13 -21.69 -17.21 22.23
CA ILE A 13 -22.53 -17.37 21.04
C ILE A 13 -23.47 -16.17 20.88
N GLU A 14 -24.11 -15.69 21.96
CA GLU A 14 -24.96 -14.49 21.91
C GLU A 14 -24.18 -13.25 21.47
N LYS A 15 -22.95 -13.04 21.97
CA LYS A 15 -22.10 -11.92 21.54
C LYS A 15 -21.71 -12.02 20.05
N ILE A 16 -21.47 -13.22 19.55
CA ILE A 16 -21.01 -13.46 18.18
C ILE A 16 -22.17 -13.36 17.19
N THR A 17 -23.30 -13.99 17.48
CA THR A 17 -24.42 -14.11 16.54
C THR A 17 -25.52 -13.07 16.77
N GLY A 18 -25.55 -12.40 17.92
CA GLY A 18 -26.58 -11.43 18.30
C GLY A 18 -27.95 -12.04 18.63
N GLU A 19 -28.00 -13.35 18.86
CA GLU A 19 -29.25 -14.13 18.97
C GLU A 19 -29.62 -14.40 20.43
N SER A 20 -30.91 -14.53 20.71
CA SER A 20 -31.39 -14.67 22.09
C SER A 20 -30.94 -15.99 22.74
N GLN A 21 -30.66 -15.94 24.04
CA GLN A 21 -30.27 -17.12 24.85
C GLN A 21 -31.25 -18.30 24.72
N GLU A 22 -32.55 -18.05 24.55
CA GLU A 22 -33.55 -19.10 24.32
C GLU A 22 -33.35 -19.82 22.98
N THR A 23 -33.07 -19.07 21.92
CA THR A 23 -32.79 -19.60 20.59
C THR A 23 -31.50 -20.42 20.62
N ILE A 24 -30.46 -19.91 21.29
CA ILE A 24 -29.17 -20.62 21.46
C ILE A 24 -29.35 -21.92 22.25
N LYS A 25 -30.16 -21.93 23.30
CA LYS A 25 -30.50 -23.16 24.04
C LYS A 25 -31.20 -24.19 23.14
N ARG A 26 -32.10 -23.76 22.25
CA ARG A 26 -32.77 -24.63 21.28
C ARG A 26 -31.80 -25.17 20.23
N TRP A 27 -30.84 -24.36 19.79
CA TRP A 27 -29.75 -24.81 18.92
C TRP A 27 -28.88 -25.87 19.59
N LYS A 28 -28.42 -25.64 20.83
CA LYS A 28 -27.63 -26.63 21.59
C LYS A 28 -28.36 -27.94 21.83
N LYS A 29 -29.69 -27.89 22.02
CA LYS A 29 -30.56 -29.07 22.17
C LYS A 29 -30.88 -29.77 20.85
N GLY A 30 -30.56 -29.17 19.69
CA GLY A 30 -30.89 -29.72 18.37
C GLY A 30 -32.37 -29.61 17.99
N THR A 31 -33.18 -28.85 18.76
CA THR A 31 -34.63 -28.70 18.48
C THR A 31 -34.94 -27.67 17.41
N LYS A 32 -33.99 -26.80 17.07
CA LYS A 32 -34.10 -25.80 16.00
C LYS A 32 -32.82 -25.82 15.17
N LYS A 33 -32.96 -25.88 13.83
CA LYS A 33 -31.83 -25.80 12.90
C LYS A 33 -31.12 -24.46 13.04
N ILE A 34 -29.79 -24.49 13.10
CA ILE A 34 -28.98 -23.27 13.18
C ILE A 34 -28.93 -22.60 11.78
N PRO A 35 -29.15 -21.28 11.70
CA PRO A 35 -28.96 -20.54 10.46
C PRO A 35 -27.53 -20.67 9.92
N GLU A 36 -27.38 -20.74 8.60
CA GLU A 36 -26.08 -20.85 7.95
C GLU A 36 -25.16 -19.65 8.25
N SER A 37 -25.71 -18.46 8.38
CA SER A 37 -24.99 -17.25 8.78
C SER A 37 -24.35 -17.38 10.18
N ALA A 38 -25.10 -17.91 11.15
CA ALA A 38 -24.60 -18.15 12.50
C ALA A 38 -23.50 -19.22 12.49
N ILE A 39 -23.64 -20.28 11.69
CA ILE A 39 -22.59 -21.30 11.52
C ILE A 39 -21.30 -20.68 10.97
N ARG A 40 -21.40 -19.80 9.96
CA ARG A 40 -20.24 -19.13 9.36
C ARG A 40 -19.52 -18.21 10.35
N LEU A 41 -20.28 -17.44 11.14
CA LEU A 41 -19.71 -16.60 12.20
C LEU A 41 -19.02 -17.41 13.30
N LEU A 42 -19.61 -18.53 13.70
CA LEU A 42 -18.99 -19.42 14.69
C LEU A 42 -17.73 -20.10 14.15
N LYS A 43 -17.71 -20.48 12.87
CA LYS A 43 -16.50 -20.99 12.21
C LYS A 43 -15.40 -19.94 12.15
N LEU A 44 -15.74 -18.69 11.81
CA LEU A 44 -14.79 -17.57 11.83
C LEU A 44 -14.22 -17.36 13.24
N TYR A 45 -15.06 -17.39 14.27
CA TYR A 45 -14.62 -17.21 15.65
C TYR A 45 -13.72 -18.36 16.13
N ALA A 46 -14.08 -19.61 15.84
CA ALA A 46 -13.37 -20.78 16.35
C ALA A 46 -12.08 -21.10 15.56
N ASN A 47 -12.13 -21.01 14.23
CA ASN A 47 -11.02 -21.41 13.38
C ASN A 47 -10.20 -20.21 12.88
N GLY A 48 -10.72 -18.99 13.03
CA GLY A 48 -10.13 -17.78 12.43
C GLY A 48 -10.29 -17.70 10.91
N ASP A 49 -10.83 -18.73 10.24
CA ASP A 49 -10.86 -18.81 8.78
C ASP A 49 -11.80 -17.76 8.16
N ALA A 50 -11.21 -16.82 7.43
CA ALA A 50 -11.92 -15.73 6.75
C ALA A 50 -12.79 -16.23 5.59
N THR A 51 -12.40 -17.35 4.97
CA THR A 51 -13.10 -17.95 3.81
C THR A 51 -14.56 -18.27 4.13
N ALA A 52 -14.82 -18.68 5.38
CA ALA A 52 -16.15 -19.05 5.84
C ALA A 52 -17.17 -17.90 5.71
N LEU A 53 -16.71 -16.65 5.84
CA LEU A 53 -17.57 -15.46 5.78
C LEU A 53 -17.43 -14.71 4.45
N LEU A 54 -16.20 -14.55 3.97
CA LEU A 54 -15.87 -13.60 2.89
C LEU A 54 -15.72 -14.27 1.51
N GLY A 55 -15.77 -15.60 1.44
CA GLY A 55 -15.70 -16.36 0.19
C GLY A 55 -14.28 -16.77 -0.21
N LYS A 56 -14.15 -17.31 -1.42
CA LYS A 56 -12.92 -17.97 -1.91
C LYS A 56 -11.72 -17.04 -2.04
N ASP A 57 -11.94 -15.75 -2.29
CA ASP A 57 -10.85 -14.78 -2.43
C ASP A 57 -10.09 -14.55 -1.12
N TRP A 58 -10.64 -15.02 0.00
CA TRP A 58 -10.05 -14.96 1.33
C TRP A 58 -9.46 -16.30 1.79
N GLU A 59 -9.25 -17.22 0.86
CA GLU A 59 -8.61 -18.51 1.16
C GLU A 59 -7.21 -18.33 1.75
N GLY A 60 -6.98 -18.99 2.89
CA GLY A 60 -5.73 -18.89 3.65
C GLY A 60 -5.62 -17.65 4.55
N TYR A 61 -6.54 -16.69 4.46
CA TYR A 61 -6.58 -15.57 5.39
C TYR A 61 -7.16 -16.00 6.73
N THR A 62 -6.52 -15.58 7.82
CA THR A 62 -6.95 -15.96 9.17
C THR A 62 -7.03 -14.77 10.11
N PHE A 63 -8.06 -14.73 10.93
CA PHE A 63 -8.22 -13.77 12.01
C PHE A 63 -7.81 -14.42 13.32
N SER A 64 -6.76 -13.89 13.95
CA SER A 64 -6.27 -14.38 15.24
C SER A 64 -5.71 -13.22 16.05
N ASN A 65 -5.93 -13.24 17.37
CA ASN A 65 -5.44 -12.21 18.30
C ASN A 65 -5.77 -10.77 17.85
N ASN A 66 -6.99 -10.55 17.34
CA ASN A 66 -7.46 -9.26 16.82
C ASN A 66 -6.63 -8.70 15.65
N MET A 67 -5.93 -9.58 14.92
CA MET A 67 -5.15 -9.26 13.73
C MET A 67 -5.64 -10.09 12.54
N LEU A 68 -5.49 -9.53 11.34
CA LEU A 68 -5.67 -10.24 10.08
C LEU A 68 -4.32 -10.78 9.62
N TYR A 69 -4.20 -12.09 9.43
CA TYR A 69 -3.05 -12.72 8.81
C TYR A 69 -3.35 -12.98 7.35
N VAL A 70 -2.42 -12.52 6.52
CA VAL A 70 -2.44 -12.70 5.06
C VAL A 70 -1.53 -13.89 4.74
N PRO A 71 -1.93 -14.79 3.82
CA PRO A 71 -1.04 -15.84 3.32
C PRO A 71 0.32 -15.27 2.93
N GLU A 72 1.41 -15.99 3.18
CA GLU A 72 2.80 -15.58 2.87
C GLU A 72 3.41 -14.50 3.78
N TRP A 73 2.59 -13.80 4.57
CA TRP A 73 3.08 -12.74 5.45
C TRP A 73 3.35 -13.31 6.85
N ARG A 74 4.57 -13.08 7.35
CA ARG A 74 4.98 -13.58 8.69
C ARG A 74 4.24 -12.93 9.85
N ARG A 75 3.65 -11.77 9.61
CA ARG A 75 3.06 -10.89 10.63
C ARG A 75 1.60 -10.62 10.28
N GLY A 76 0.75 -10.59 11.29
CA GLY A 76 -0.62 -10.12 11.18
C GLY A 76 -0.71 -8.59 11.12
N PHE A 77 -1.83 -8.11 10.60
CA PHE A 77 -2.14 -6.69 10.52
C PHE A 77 -3.17 -6.29 11.54
N THR A 78 -2.92 -5.19 12.22
CA THR A 78 -3.94 -4.56 13.06
C THR A 78 -4.96 -3.80 12.21
N SER A 79 -6.14 -3.53 12.75
CA SER A 79 -7.16 -2.72 12.08
C SER A 79 -6.67 -1.33 11.68
N GLY A 80 -5.81 -0.72 12.50
CA GLY A 80 -5.17 0.56 12.20
C GLY A 80 -4.22 0.47 11.00
N GLU A 81 -3.46 -0.61 10.89
CA GLU A 81 -2.55 -0.84 9.77
C GLU A 81 -3.30 -1.09 8.47
N ILE A 82 -4.37 -1.90 8.50
CA ILE A 82 -5.23 -2.13 7.34
C ILE A 82 -5.81 -0.79 6.84
N ARG A 83 -6.29 0.06 7.75
CA ARG A 83 -6.79 1.40 7.39
C ARG A 83 -5.68 2.29 6.82
N ALA A 84 -4.47 2.19 7.35
CA ALA A 84 -3.33 2.97 6.89
C ALA A 84 -2.82 2.54 5.50
N MET A 85 -3.06 1.31 5.07
CA MET A 85 -2.59 0.81 3.76
C MET A 85 -3.07 1.67 2.59
N PHE A 86 -4.34 2.10 2.61
CA PHE A 86 -4.88 2.98 1.57
C PHE A 86 -4.06 4.28 1.42
N TRP A 87 -3.82 4.97 2.54
CA TRP A 87 -3.05 6.21 2.57
C TRP A 87 -1.59 6.00 2.18
N LYS A 88 -1.00 4.87 2.58
CA LYS A 88 0.37 4.50 2.17
C LYS A 88 0.45 4.32 0.66
N CYS A 89 -0.50 3.63 0.04
CA CYS A 89 -0.53 3.47 -1.42
C CYS A 89 -0.64 4.83 -2.13
N GLN A 90 -1.49 5.74 -1.63
CA GLN A 90 -1.61 7.09 -2.18
C GLN A 90 -0.31 7.90 -2.03
N LEU A 91 0.33 7.82 -0.86
CA LEU A 91 1.61 8.49 -0.63
C LEU A 91 2.70 7.96 -1.57
N VAL A 92 2.79 6.64 -1.74
CA VAL A 92 3.75 6.01 -2.67
C VAL A 92 3.51 6.51 -4.10
N ALA A 93 2.27 6.51 -4.58
CA ALA A 93 1.95 6.99 -5.92
C ALA A 93 2.29 8.48 -6.11
N SER A 94 2.04 9.30 -5.08
CA SER A 94 2.40 10.72 -5.09
C SER A 94 3.91 10.91 -5.17
N LEU A 95 4.67 10.21 -4.32
CA LEU A 95 6.13 10.28 -4.29
C LEU A 95 6.75 9.77 -5.60
N GLU A 96 6.21 8.70 -6.19
CA GLU A 96 6.67 8.20 -7.49
C GLU A 96 6.45 9.21 -8.62
N SER A 97 5.32 9.94 -8.60
CA SER A 97 5.05 11.02 -9.55
C SER A 97 6.02 12.18 -9.36
N GLU A 98 6.28 12.58 -8.11
CA GLU A 98 7.21 13.66 -7.79
C GLU A 98 8.65 13.32 -8.20
N ILE A 99 9.12 12.11 -7.90
CA ILE A 99 10.44 11.61 -8.31
C ILE A 99 10.59 11.68 -9.83
N ARG A 100 9.54 11.33 -10.59
CA ARG A 100 9.56 11.38 -12.05
C ARG A 100 9.72 12.80 -12.58
N LEU A 101 8.95 13.75 -12.03
CA LEU A 101 9.02 15.15 -12.40
C LEU A 101 10.38 15.76 -12.04
N LEU A 102 10.93 15.42 -10.87
CA LEU A 102 12.23 15.90 -10.43
C LEU A 102 13.36 15.39 -11.33
N LYS A 103 13.31 14.11 -11.73
CA LYS A 103 14.28 13.55 -12.69
C LYS A 103 14.23 14.26 -14.03
N GLN A 104 13.02 14.50 -14.56
CA GLN A 104 12.87 15.22 -15.82
C GLN A 104 13.44 16.65 -15.74
N ARG A 105 13.12 17.40 -14.67
CA ARG A 105 13.67 18.75 -14.48
C ARG A 105 15.18 18.77 -14.35
N LEU A 106 15.75 17.74 -13.72
CA LEU A 106 17.19 17.60 -13.57
C LEU A 106 17.85 17.37 -14.94
N GLU A 107 17.28 16.52 -15.79
CA GLU A 107 17.74 16.31 -17.16
C GLU A 107 17.62 17.59 -18.01
N GLU A 108 16.49 18.30 -17.93
CA GLU A 108 16.28 19.58 -18.62
C GLU A 108 17.35 20.61 -18.20
N SER A 109 17.54 20.81 -16.90
CA SER A 109 18.55 21.73 -16.37
C SER A 109 19.98 21.34 -16.76
N GLN A 110 20.30 20.05 -16.77
CA GLN A 110 21.61 19.54 -17.23
C GLN A 110 21.84 19.92 -18.69
N SER A 111 20.83 19.72 -19.55
CA SER A 111 20.93 20.07 -20.97
C SER A 111 21.08 21.57 -21.23
N GLU A 112 20.43 22.40 -20.41
CA GLU A 112 20.58 23.86 -20.47
C GLU A 112 21.98 24.30 -20.08
N ILE A 113 22.56 23.70 -19.03
CA ILE A 113 23.94 23.98 -18.61
C ILE A 113 24.92 23.61 -19.72
N GLU A 114 24.80 22.42 -20.31
CA GLU A 114 25.66 21.99 -21.41
C GLU A 114 25.58 22.96 -22.61
N ALA A 115 24.38 23.41 -22.96
CA ALA A 115 24.19 24.39 -24.04
C ALA A 115 24.82 25.75 -23.72
N LEU A 116 24.78 26.18 -22.45
CA LEU A 116 25.41 27.42 -22.00
C LEU A 116 26.94 27.31 -21.97
N GLU A 117 27.49 26.16 -21.57
CA GLU A 117 28.93 25.89 -21.59
C GLU A 117 29.49 25.96 -23.02
N ILE A 118 28.80 25.32 -23.98
CA ILE A 118 29.17 25.39 -25.41
C ILE A 118 29.19 26.83 -25.90
N LYS A 119 28.15 27.62 -25.57
CA LYS A 119 28.08 29.04 -25.95
C LYS A 119 29.20 29.85 -25.30
N ALA A 120 29.48 29.63 -24.01
CA ALA A 120 30.52 30.33 -23.29
C ALA A 120 31.91 30.05 -23.90
N ASP A 121 32.19 28.80 -24.27
CA ASP A 121 33.44 28.41 -24.91
C ASP A 121 33.60 29.02 -26.29
N PHE A 122 32.53 29.05 -27.09
CA PHE A 122 32.52 29.74 -28.38
C PHE A 122 32.90 31.23 -28.23
N TYR A 123 32.24 31.95 -27.31
CA TYR A 123 32.54 33.37 -27.09
C TYR A 123 33.95 33.61 -26.53
N ARG A 124 34.46 32.73 -25.65
CA ARG A 124 35.86 32.80 -25.18
C ARG A 124 36.84 32.71 -26.36
N GLN A 125 36.63 31.77 -27.27
CA GLN A 125 37.46 31.61 -28.46
C GLN A 125 37.36 32.84 -29.38
N GLN A 126 36.15 33.35 -29.61
CA GLN A 126 35.94 34.55 -30.42
C GLN A 126 36.70 35.77 -29.86
N VAL A 127 36.61 36.02 -28.55
CA VAL A 127 37.32 37.13 -27.90
C VAL A 127 38.83 37.00 -28.05
N ILE A 128 39.38 35.78 -27.92
CA ILE A 128 40.82 35.53 -28.12
C ILE A 128 41.23 35.86 -29.56
N LEU A 129 40.43 35.46 -30.55
CA LEU A 129 40.69 35.74 -31.96
C LEU A 129 40.63 37.24 -32.26
N GLU A 130 39.57 37.92 -31.81
CA GLU A 130 39.39 39.36 -31.98
C GLU A 130 40.53 40.16 -31.34
N SER A 131 40.96 39.77 -30.13
CA SER A 131 42.10 40.39 -29.45
C SER A 131 43.41 40.22 -30.25
N ARG A 132 43.66 39.03 -30.80
CA ARG A 132 44.83 38.78 -31.66
C ARG A 132 44.78 39.61 -32.94
N PHE A 133 43.63 39.67 -33.61
CA PHE A 133 43.46 40.50 -34.80
C PHE A 133 43.67 41.99 -34.49
N GLY A 134 43.12 42.49 -33.38
CA GLY A 134 43.35 43.86 -32.92
C GLY A 134 44.83 44.17 -32.73
N MET A 135 45.58 43.28 -32.06
CA MET A 135 47.03 43.43 -31.90
C MET A 135 47.80 43.42 -33.23
N MET A 136 47.40 42.58 -34.19
CA MET A 136 48.02 42.55 -35.52
C MET A 136 47.77 43.83 -36.30
N LEU A 137 46.54 44.34 -36.28
CA LEU A 137 46.18 45.60 -36.94
C LEU A 137 46.94 46.78 -36.32
N GLN A 138 47.03 46.84 -34.98
CA GLN A 138 47.80 47.88 -34.30
C GLN A 138 49.27 47.88 -34.73
N ARG A 139 49.90 46.70 -34.87
CA ARG A 139 51.29 46.58 -35.33
C ARG A 139 51.50 46.88 -36.81
N SER A 140 50.45 46.77 -37.63
CA SER A 140 50.55 46.98 -39.09
C SER A 140 50.30 48.43 -39.50
N PHE A 141 49.63 49.21 -38.65
CA PHE A 141 49.23 50.60 -38.91
C PHE A 141 49.82 51.61 -37.91
N SER A 142 50.81 51.21 -37.10
CA SER A 142 51.70 52.09 -36.32
C SER A 142 53.12 52.01 -36.89
#